data_AF-A0A7L4P8E0-F1
#
_entry.id   AF-A0A7L4P8E0-F1
#
_cell.length_a   1.000
_cell.length_b   1.000
_cell.length_c   1.000
_cell.angle_alpha   90.00
_cell.angle_beta   90.00
_cell.angle_gamma   90.00
#
_symmetry.space_group_name_H-M   'P 1'
#
loop_
_entity.id
_entity.type
_entity.pdbx_description
1 polymer ?
#
loop_
_entity_poly.entity_id
_entity_poly.type
_entity_poly.pdbx_seq_one_letter_code
_entity_poly.pdbx_strand_id
1 'polypeptide(L)' 'MITKFRKYLARRLQREKGSIVALKARAVAKEINESERQVGRMLRRLCQELGCERRPKTYLFSKEALKRWAEGG' A
#
# COMPACT_ATOMS: atom_id res chain seq x y z
N MET A 1 8.62 10.43 -3.89
CA MET A 1 8.24 9.43 -2.87
C MET A 1 6.80 8.94 -3.05
N ILE A 2 5.77 9.76 -2.80
CA ILE A 2 4.35 9.39 -3.01
C ILE A 2 4.05 8.97 -4.46
N THR A 3 4.66 9.63 -5.45
CA THR A 3 4.47 9.34 -6.88
C THR A 3 4.92 7.93 -7.29
N LYS A 4 6.06 7.45 -6.77
CA LYS A 4 6.55 6.08 -7.02
C LYS A 4 5.64 5.05 -6.34
N PHE A 5 5.22 5.34 -5.11
CA PHE A 5 4.32 4.49 -4.33
C PHE A 5 2.93 4.37 -4.98
N ARG A 6 2.35 5.48 -5.47
CA ARG A 6 1.08 5.47 -6.23
C ARG A 6 1.19 4.66 -7.51
N LYS A 7 2.26 4.83 -8.30
CA LYS A 7 2.51 4.02 -9.50
C LYS A 7 2.61 2.53 -9.17
N TYR A 8 3.28 2.18 -8.09
CA TYR A 8 3.35 0.81 -7.59
C TYR A 8 1.96 0.27 -7.22
N LEU A 9 1.19 1.01 -6.41
CA LEU A 9 -0.16 0.62 -6.02
C LEU A 9 -1.07 0.41 -7.23
N ALA A 10 -1.07 1.32 -8.20
CA ALA A 10 -1.86 1.18 -9.42
C ALA A 10 -1.54 -0.12 -10.18
N ARG A 11 -0.25 -0.45 -10.34
CA ARG A 11 0.18 -1.72 -10.97
C ARG A 11 -0.22 -2.95 -10.14
N ARG A 12 -0.11 -2.86 -8.82
CA ARG A 12 -0.44 -3.96 -7.89
C ARG A 12 -1.95 -4.22 -7.86
N LEU A 13 -2.76 -3.17 -7.79
CA LEU A 13 -4.23 -3.23 -7.76
C LEU A 13 -4.82 -3.83 -9.04
N GLN A 14 -4.18 -3.63 -10.19
CA GLN A 14 -4.59 -4.24 -11.46
C GLN A 14 -4.33 -5.76 -11.50
N ARG A 15 -3.32 -6.26 -10.78
CA ARG A 15 -2.96 -7.69 -10.74
C ARG A 15 -3.70 -8.48 -9.66
N GLU A 16 -4.07 -7.83 -8.56
CA GLU A 16 -4.77 -8.47 -7.46
C GLU A 16 -6.24 -8.71 -7.83
N LYS A 17 -6.63 -9.98 -7.99
CA LYS A 17 -8.01 -10.42 -8.29
C LYS A 17 -8.91 -10.48 -7.05
N GLY A 18 -8.34 -10.42 -5.84
CA GLY A 18 -9.07 -10.49 -4.58
C GLY A 18 -9.57 -9.13 -4.07
N SER A 19 -10.50 -9.16 -3.11
CA SER A 19 -11.05 -7.97 -2.45
C SER A 19 -10.10 -7.33 -1.44
N ILE A 20 -9.06 -8.06 -0.99
CA ILE A 20 -8.05 -7.61 -0.02
C ILE A 20 -6.68 -7.58 -0.69
N VAL A 21 -5.94 -6.50 -0.44
CA VAL A 21 -4.59 -6.30 -0.93
C VAL A 21 -3.62 -6.33 0.24
N ALA A 22 -2.66 -7.25 0.19
CA ALA A 22 -1.62 -7.38 1.20
C ALA A 22 -0.37 -6.58 0.80
N LEU A 23 -0.01 -5.60 1.64
CA LEU A 23 1.18 -4.77 1.48
C LEU A 23 2.19 -5.03 2.60
N LYS A 24 3.39 -5.45 2.22
CA LYS A 24 4.53 -5.60 3.14
C LYS A 24 5.50 -4.45 2.95
N ALA A 25 5.81 -3.72 4.01
CA ALA A 25 6.70 -2.55 3.94
C ALA A 25 8.02 -2.85 3.23
N ARG A 26 8.66 -3.98 3.58
CA ARG A 26 9.89 -4.46 2.93
C ARG A 26 9.74 -4.73 1.43
N ALA A 27 8.66 -5.39 1.02
CA ALA A 27 8.45 -5.75 -0.39
C ALA A 27 8.21 -4.51 -1.24
N VAL A 28 7.35 -3.61 -0.74
CA VAL A 28 7.08 -2.33 -1.40
C VAL A 28 8.36 -1.50 -1.49
N ALA A 29 9.09 -1.36 -0.39
CA ALA A 29 10.36 -0.63 -0.32
C ALA A 29 11.39 -1.15 -1.34
N LYS A 30 11.53 -2.48 -1.47
CA LYS A 30 12.40 -3.09 -2.48
C LYS A 30 11.96 -2.76 -3.90
N GLU A 31 10.66 -2.78 -4.18
CA GLU A 31 10.14 -2.56 -5.53
C GLU A 31 10.18 -1.10 -5.98
N ILE A 32 9.96 -0.14 -5.07
CA ILE A 32 10.07 1.29 -5.38
C ILE A 32 11.47 1.87 -5.14
N ASN A 33 12.42 1.03 -4.68
CA ASN A 33 13.78 1.38 -4.27
C ASN A 33 13.79 2.56 -3.26
N GLU A 34 13.09 2.39 -2.14
CA GLU A 34 12.97 3.37 -1.06
C GLU A 34 13.22 2.72 0.30
N SER A 35 13.36 3.52 1.37
CA SER A 35 13.61 3.00 2.71
C SER A 35 12.38 2.29 3.30
N GLU A 36 12.57 1.10 3.87
CA GLU A 36 11.52 0.35 4.58
C GLU A 36 10.90 1.16 5.73
N ARG A 37 11.69 1.96 6.46
CA ARG A 37 11.17 2.86 7.51
C ARG A 37 10.23 3.91 6.95
N GLN A 38 10.57 4.48 5.80
CA GLN A 38 9.77 5.49 5.11
C GLN A 38 8.46 4.89 4.58
N VAL A 39 8.52 3.73 3.93
CA VAL A 39 7.35 3.00 3.46
C VAL A 39 6.48 2.52 4.62
N GLY A 40 7.09 2.06 5.72
CA GLY A 40 6.38 1.66 6.93
C GLY A 40 5.59 2.80 7.56
N ARG A 41 6.16 4.01 7.61
CA ARG A 41 5.45 5.23 8.03
C ARG A 41 4.27 5.55 7.09
N MET A 42 4.47 5.45 5.78
CA MET A 42 3.40 5.65 4.81
C MET A 42 2.27 4.64 4.97
N LEU A 43 2.57 3.34 5.07
CA LEU A 43 1.56 2.29 5.25
C LEU A 43 0.81 2.43 6.57
N ARG A 44 1.49 2.85 7.64
CA ARG A 44 0.82 3.16 8.91
C ARG A 44 -0.15 4.33 8.77
N ARG A 45 0.26 5.41 8.10
CA ARG A 45 -0.62 6.56 7.84
C ARG A 45 -1.83 6.17 6.98
N LEU A 46 -1.57 5.44 5.90
CA LEU A 46 -2.59 4.90 5.00
C LEU A 46 -3.58 4.00 5.74
N CYS A 47 -3.10 3.19 6.70
CA CYS A 47 -3.92 2.34 7.54
C CYS A 47 -4.83 3.13 8.49
N GLN A 48 -4.34 4.26 9.02
CA GLN A 48 -5.15 5.17 9.84
C GLN A 48 -6.20 5.91 8.99
N GLU A 49 -5.87 6.28 7.75
CA GLU A 49 -6.77 7.01 6.85
C GLU A 49 -7.89 6.11 6.27
N LEU A 50 -7.55 4.90 5.83
CA LEU A 50 -8.47 4.02 5.08
C LEU A 50 -9.08 2.90 5.93
N GLY A 51 -8.54 2.68 7.12
CA GLY A 51 -8.75 1.44 7.86
C GLY A 51 -7.99 0.28 7.22
N CYS A 52 -7.25 -0.46 8.03
CA CYS A 52 -6.58 -1.67 7.57
C CYS A 52 -6.46 -2.71 8.67
N GLU A 53 -6.36 -3.97 8.29
CA GLU A 53 -6.03 -5.03 9.24
C GLU A 53 -4.52 -5.23 9.28
N ARG A 54 -3.95 -5.14 10.48
CA ARG A 54 -2.51 -5.18 10.68
C ARG A 54 -2.09 -6.57 11.14
N ARG A 55 -1.37 -7.28 10.27
CA ARG A 55 -0.73 -8.58 10.55
C ARG A 55 0.77 -8.37 10.80
N PRO A 56 1.50 -9.36 11.34
CA PRO A 56 2.95 -9.26 11.50
C PRO A 56 3.65 -8.85 10.18
N LYS A 57 4.23 -7.65 10.17
CA LYS A 57 4.95 -7.04 9.02
C LYS A 57 4.12 -6.88 7.73
N THR A 58 2.79 -7.01 7.80
CA THR A 58 1.88 -6.98 6.65
C THR A 58 0.66 -6.13 6.95
N TYR A 59 0.25 -5.29 6.02
CA TYR A 59 -0.93 -4.45 6.10
C TYR A 59 -1.93 -4.94 5.06
N LEU A 60 -3.14 -5.29 5.50
CA LEU A 60 -4.22 -5.76 4.66
C LEU A 60 -5.21 -4.63 4.47
N PHE A 61 -5.38 -4.19 3.24
CA PHE A 61 -6.30 -3.12 2.88
C PHE A 61 -7.42 -3.65 1.99
N SER A 62 -8.59 -3.04 2.08
CA SER A 62 -9.61 -3.23 1.04
C SER A 62 -9.11 -2.67 -0.29
N LYS A 63 -9.26 -3.46 -1.36
CA LYS A 63 -8.90 -3.05 -2.72
C LYS A 63 -9.60 -1.76 -3.11
N GLU A 64 -10.88 -1.62 -2.75
CA GLU A 64 -11.68 -0.43 -3.07
C GLU A 64 -11.16 0.81 -2.35
N ALA A 65 -10.81 0.68 -1.07
CA ALA A 65 -10.27 1.79 -0.28
C ALA A 65 -8.91 2.24 -0.84
N LEU A 66 -8.02 1.29 -1.16
CA LEU A 66 -6.74 1.59 -1.81
C LEU A 66 -6.91 2.21 -3.20
N LYS A 67 -7.87 1.72 -3.98
CA LYS A 67 -8.17 2.25 -5.31
C LYS A 67 -8.66 3.69 -5.21
N ARG A 68 -9.62 3.97 -4.33
CA ARG A 68 -10.11 5.33 -4.04
C ARG A 68 -8.99 6.27 -3.60
N TRP A 69 -8.05 5.82 -2.78
CA TRP A 69 -6.90 6.64 -2.38
C TRP A 69 -5.85 6.84 -3.49
N ALA A 70 -5.67 5.83 -4.34
CA ALA A 70 -4.74 5.91 -5.46
C ALA A 70 -5.26 6.77 -6.62
N GLU A 71 -6.59 6.74 -6.86
CA GLU A 71 -7.30 7.52 -7.89
C GLU A 71 -7.72 8.90 -7.38
N GLY A 72 -8.08 9.02 -6.10
CA GLY A 72 -8.42 10.27 -5.41
C GLY A 72 -7.18 10.94 -4.84
N GLY A 73 -6.52 11.74 -5.68
CA GLY A 73 -5.54 12.75 -5.28
C GLY A 73 -6.12 14.13 -5.44
#